data_AF-A0A7X6A7D2-F1
#
_entry.id   AF-A0A7X6A7D2-F1
#
_cell.length_a   1.000
_cell.length_b   1.000
_cell.length_c   1.000
_cell.angle_alpha   90.00
_cell.angle_beta   90.00
_cell.angle_gamma   90.00
#
_symmetry.space_group_name_H-M   'P 1'
#
loop_
_entity.id
_entity.type
_entity.pdbx_description
1 polymer ?
#
loop_
_entity_poly.entity_id
_entity_poly.type
_entity_poly.pdbx_seq_one_letter_code
_entity_poly.pdbx_strand_id
1 'polypeptide(L)'
;PIPIIRNEELILLRAEINIGMNLISDAADDINFIRVNSGGLDPRTNLDATNILDELLKQRRYSLLFEGGHRWIDMRRYGRLDDLLDPPPL
;
A
#
# COMPACT_ATOMS: atom_id res chain seq x y z
N PRO A 1 -3.47 24.16 2.12
CA PRO A 1 -2.18 23.55 2.55
C PRO A 1 -1.99 22.21 1.86
N ILE A 2 -0.82 21.95 1.29
CA ILE A 2 -0.46 20.61 0.78
C ILE A 2 0.09 19.82 1.97
N PRO A 3 -0.61 18.79 2.47
CA PRO A 3 -0.10 17.99 3.58
C PRO A 3 1.16 17.25 3.11
N ILE A 4 2.23 17.30 3.92
CA ILE A 4 3.50 16.61 3.64
C ILE A 4 3.49 15.18 4.22
N ILE A 5 2.73 14.96 5.30
CA ILE A 5 2.58 13.65 5.96
C ILE A 5 1.12 13.53 6.41
N ARG A 6 0.46 12.41 6.06
CA ARG A 6 -0.91 12.08 6.51
C ARG A 6 -0.94 10.80 7.34
N ASN A 7 -1.98 10.64 8.15
CA ASN A 7 -2.17 9.43 8.96
C ASN A 7 -2.21 8.15 8.11
N GLU A 8 -2.81 8.21 6.92
CA GLU A 8 -2.84 7.07 5.99
C GLU A 8 -1.43 6.64 5.55
N GLU A 9 -0.56 7.60 5.25
CA GLU A 9 0.83 7.30 4.91
C GLU A 9 1.55 6.64 6.09
N LEU A 10 1.37 7.13 7.31
CA LEU A 10 1.98 6.55 8.50
C LEU A 10 1.52 5.11 8.76
N ILE A 11 0.24 4.81 8.55
CA ILE A 11 -0.30 3.45 8.69
C ILE A 11 0.25 2.53 7.60
N LEU A 12 0.32 3.00 6.35
CA LEU A 12 0.88 2.21 5.26
C LEU A 12 2.40 2.01 5.39
N LEU A 13 3.12 2.95 5.98
CA LEU A 13 4.54 2.77 6.34
C LEU A 13 4.69 1.74 7.47
N ARG A 14 3.79 1.72 8.46
CA ARG A 14 3.78 0.68 9.49
C ARG A 14 3.52 -0.70 8.89
N ALA A 15 2.56 -0.82 7.97
CA ALA A 15 2.33 -2.05 7.23
C ALA A 15 3.59 -2.51 6.47
N GLU A 16 4.30 -1.60 5.81
CA GLU A 16 5.56 -1.89 5.11
C GLU A 16 6.64 -2.44 6.07
N ILE A 17 6.79 -1.83 7.24
CA ILE A 17 7.72 -2.30 8.29
C ILE A 17 7.31 -3.71 8.76
N ASN A 18 6.02 -3.95 9.01
CA ASN A 18 5.51 -5.24 9.45
C ASN A 18 5.78 -6.34 8.40
N ILE A 19 5.63 -6.05 7.11
CA ILE A 19 6.02 -6.97 6.03
C ILE A 19 7.52 -7.28 6.11
N GLY A 20 8.37 -6.26 6.25
CA GLY A 20 9.82 -6.43 6.38
C GLY A 20 10.26 -7.22 7.61
N MET A 21 9.46 -7.20 8.68
CA MET A 21 9.66 -7.98 9.91
C MET A 21 9.01 -9.37 9.87
N ASN A 22 8.38 -9.76 8.75
CA ASN A 22 7.62 -11.00 8.59
C ASN A 22 6.42 -11.12 9.56
N LEU A 23 5.86 -9.98 9.98
CA LEU A 23 4.64 -9.87 10.81
C LEU A 23 3.41 -9.70 9.91
N ILE A 24 3.07 -10.75 9.16
CA ILE A 24 2.09 -10.66 8.07
C ILE A 24 0.67 -10.34 8.57
N SER A 25 0.27 -10.86 9.74
CA SER A 25 -1.04 -10.55 10.33
C SER A 25 -1.18 -9.06 10.64
N ASP A 26 -0.16 -8.47 11.28
CA ASP A 26 -0.17 -7.07 11.67
C ASP A 26 -0.16 -6.14 10.43
N ALA A 27 0.57 -6.54 9.38
CA ALA A 27 0.53 -5.84 8.09
C ALA A 27 -0.86 -5.91 7.43
N ALA A 28 -1.52 -7.08 7.48
CA ALA A 28 -2.85 -7.26 6.93
C ALA A 28 -3.90 -6.42 7.67
N ASP A 29 -3.79 -6.29 8.99
CA ASP A 29 -4.67 -5.44 9.80
C ASP A 29 -4.52 -3.96 9.41
N ASP A 30 -3.30 -3.48 9.23
CA ASP A 30 -3.02 -2.11 8.80
C ASP A 30 -3.56 -1.81 7.39
N ILE A 31 -3.33 -2.74 6.45
CA ILE A 31 -3.85 -2.65 5.09
C ILE A 31 -5.38 -2.65 5.09
N ASN A 32 -6.00 -3.55 5.85
CA ASN A 32 -7.45 -3.66 5.95
C ASN A 32 -8.07 -2.43 6.62
N PHE A 33 -7.39 -1.83 7.60
CA PHE A 33 -7.82 -0.57 8.19
C PHE A 33 -7.96 0.52 7.12
N ILE A 34 -6.95 0.70 6.26
CA ILE A 34 -7.00 1.68 5.16
C ILE A 34 -8.07 1.30 4.13
N ARG A 35 -8.11 0.03 3.75
CA ARG A 35 -9.02 -0.50 2.73
C ARG A 35 -10.49 -0.28 3.10
N VAL A 36 -10.85 -0.48 4.37
CA VAL A 36 -12.21 -0.26 4.89
C VAL A 36 -12.51 1.22 5.09
N ASN A 37 -11.64 1.95 5.80
CA ASN A 37 -11.96 3.33 6.23
C ASN A 37 -11.77 4.38 5.12
N SER A 38 -10.73 4.23 4.30
CA SER A 38 -10.43 5.16 3.21
C SER A 38 -10.98 4.66 1.87
N GLY A 39 -10.89 3.34 1.63
CA GLY A 39 -11.33 2.73 0.39
C GLY A 39 -12.83 2.41 0.33
N GLY A 40 -13.52 2.28 1.46
CA GLY A 40 -14.91 1.82 1.51
C GLY A 40 -15.10 0.40 0.98
N LEU A 41 -14.04 -0.42 1.01
CA LEU A 41 -14.01 -1.79 0.49
C LEU A 41 -14.03 -2.78 1.65
N ASP A 42 -14.53 -3.98 1.38
CA ASP A 42 -14.46 -5.07 2.35
C ASP A 42 -13.01 -5.44 2.69
N PRO A 43 -12.76 -5.88 3.95
CA PRO A 43 -11.46 -6.35 4.37
C PRO A 43 -11.07 -7.58 3.55
N ARG A 44 -9.79 -7.67 3.21
CA ARG A 44 -9.21 -8.78 2.47
C ARG A 44 -8.74 -9.85 3.45
N THR A 45 -9.26 -11.07 3.30
CA THR A 45 -9.02 -12.19 4.21
C THR A 45 -7.95 -13.16 3.74
N ASN A 46 -7.58 -13.10 2.46
CA ASN A 46 -6.60 -14.00 1.84
C ASN A 46 -5.20 -13.35 1.68
N LEU A 47 -4.80 -12.55 2.66
CA LEU A 47 -3.48 -11.90 2.65
C LEU A 47 -2.43 -12.82 3.27
N ASP A 48 -1.33 -13.03 2.53
CA ASP A 48 -0.20 -13.85 2.96
C ASP A 48 1.13 -13.27 2.43
N ALA A 49 2.26 -13.89 2.80
CA ALA A 49 3.58 -13.42 2.41
C ALA A 49 3.81 -13.32 0.89
N THR A 50 3.00 -14.01 0.07
CA THR A 50 3.13 -13.99 -1.39
C THR A 50 2.43 -12.82 -2.06
N ASN A 51 1.40 -12.23 -1.40
CA ASN A 51 0.55 -11.22 -2.01
C ASN A 51 0.43 -9.92 -1.19
N ILE A 52 0.91 -9.90 0.07
CA ILE A 52 0.78 -8.76 0.97
C ILE A 52 1.47 -7.51 0.43
N LEU A 53 2.62 -7.65 -0.21
CA LEU A 53 3.36 -6.54 -0.80
C LEU A 53 2.59 -5.91 -1.97
N ASP A 54 1.97 -6.73 -2.80
CA ASP A 54 1.17 -6.25 -3.94
C ASP A 54 -0.05 -5.46 -3.44
N GLU A 55 -0.72 -5.95 -2.41
CA GLU A 55 -1.84 -5.24 -1.79
C GLU A 55 -1.38 -3.94 -1.12
N LEU A 56 -0.25 -3.93 -0.41
CA LEU A 56 0.34 -2.71 0.16
C LEU A 56 0.59 -1.66 -0.93
N LEU A 57 1.25 -2.04 -2.02
CA LEU A 57 1.55 -1.14 -3.14
C LEU A 57 0.28 -0.64 -3.83
N LYS A 58 -0.78 -1.45 -3.87
CA LYS A 58 -2.10 -1.04 -4.36
C LYS A 58 -2.72 0.03 -3.45
N GLN A 59 -2.76 -0.19 -2.14
CA GLN A 59 -3.32 0.79 -1.21
C GLN A 59 -2.52 2.10 -1.24
N ARG A 60 -1.18 2.04 -1.22
CA ARG A 60 -0.31 3.23 -1.33
C ARG A 60 -0.56 4.03 -2.61
N ARG A 61 -0.76 3.37 -3.75
CA ARG A 61 -1.07 4.02 -5.03
C ARG A 61 -2.35 4.86 -4.95
N TYR A 62 -3.41 4.33 -4.34
CA TYR A 62 -4.71 5.00 -4.30
C TYR A 62 -4.82 6.00 -3.15
N SER A 63 -4.30 5.67 -1.97
CA SER A 63 -4.31 6.59 -0.83
C SER A 63 -3.45 7.82 -1.07
N LEU A 64 -2.28 7.70 -1.70
CA LEU A 64 -1.31 8.79 -1.85
C LEU A 64 -1.26 9.37 -3.28
N LEU A 65 -2.36 9.25 -4.01
CA LEU A 65 -2.42 9.67 -5.41
C LEU A 65 -2.21 11.20 -5.51
N PHE A 66 -1.26 11.61 -6.36
CA PHE A 66 -0.86 13.00 -6.58
C PHE A 66 -0.18 13.71 -5.38
N GLU A 67 0.28 12.99 -4.36
CA GLU A 67 0.85 13.60 -3.15
C GLU A 67 2.38 13.70 -3.10
N GLY A 68 3.11 13.09 -4.03
CA GLY A 68 4.59 13.15 -3.99
C GLY A 68 5.33 12.22 -4.92
N GLY A 69 4.67 11.72 -5.98
CA GLY A 69 5.28 10.72 -6.87
C GLY A 69 5.56 9.38 -6.19
N HIS A 70 4.88 9.08 -5.07
CA HIS A 70 5.07 7.84 -4.29
C HIS A 70 5.05 6.59 -5.16
N ARG A 71 4.15 6.51 -6.14
CA ARG A 71 4.07 5.36 -7.06
C ARG A 71 5.39 5.07 -7.76
N TRP A 72 6.08 6.07 -8.29
CA TRP A 72 7.36 5.84 -8.99
C TRP A 72 8.45 5.43 -8.00
N ILE A 73 8.50 6.07 -6.82
CA ILE A 73 9.48 5.78 -5.78
C ILE A 73 9.31 4.37 -5.23
N ASP A 74 8.08 3.97 -4.93
CA ASP A 74 7.75 2.64 -4.40
C ASP A 74 8.13 1.55 -5.41
N MET A 75 7.73 1.70 -6.69
CA MET A 75 8.07 0.70 -7.71
C MET A 75 9.58 0.61 -7.96
N ARG A 76 10.31 1.73 -7.87
CA ARG A 76 11.78 1.71 -7.93
C ARG A 76 12.40 0.94 -6.77
N ARG A 77 11.90 1.11 -5.54
CA ARG A 77 12.42 0.42 -4.34
C ARG A 77 12.29 -1.10 -4.44
N TYR A 78 11.20 -1.57 -5.03
CA TYR A 78 10.91 -2.99 -5.18
C TYR A 78 11.38 -3.58 -6.52
N GLY A 79 12.11 -2.83 -7.36
CA GLY A 79 12.60 -3.33 -8.64
C GLY A 79 11.50 -3.59 -9.68
N ARG A 80 10.37 -2.89 -9.58
CA ARG A 80 9.15 -3.10 -10.38
C ARG A 80 8.85 -1.92 -11.33
N LEU A 81 9.86 -1.20 -11.78
CA LEU A 81 9.64 -0.04 -12.67
C LEU A 81 8.94 -0.42 -13.97
N ASP A 82 9.17 -1.63 -14.49
CA ASP A 82 8.56 -2.13 -15.72
C ASP A 82 7.03 -2.31 -15.58
N ASP A 83 6.54 -2.57 -14.37
CA ASP A 83 5.11 -2.74 -14.06
C ASP A 83 4.36 -1.39 -13.97
N LEU A 84 5.02 -0.25 -14.23
CA LEU A 84 4.37 1.06 -14.28
C LEU A 84 3.49 1.24 -15.52
N LEU A 85 3.81 0.53 -16.61
CA LEU A 85 3.14 0.63 -17.90
C LEU A 85 1.83 -0.16 -17.95
N ASP A 86 1.59 -1.04 -16.97
CA ASP A 86 0.39 -1.88 -16.92
C ASP A 86 -0.79 -1.12 -16.30
N PRO A 87 -1.85 -0.80 -17.08
CA PRO A 87 -3.04 -0.16 -16.55
C PRO A 87 -3.78 -1.12 -15.59
N PRO A 88 -4.40 -0.61 -14.51
CA PRO A 88 -5.18 -1.47 -13.62
C PRO A 88 -6.33 -2.15 -14.42
N PRO A 89 -6.66 -3.42 -14.12
CA PRO A 89 -7.75 -4.12 -14.82
C PRO A 89 -9.08 -3.39 -14.59
N LEU A 90 -9.89 -3.31 -15.66
CA LEU A 90 -11.25 -2.73 -15.68
C LEU A 90 -12.23 -3.56 -14.86
#